data_AF-A0A0M1JKI1-F1
#
_entry.id   AF-A0A0M1JKI1-F1
#
_cell.length_a   1.000
_cell.length_b   1.000
_cell.length_c   1.000
_cell.angle_alpha   90.00
_cell.angle_beta   90.00
_cell.angle_gamma   90.00
#
_symmetry.space_group_name_H-M   'P 1'
#
loop_
_entity.id
_entity.type
_entity.pdbx_description
1 polymer ?
#
loop_
_entity_poly.entity_id
_entity_poly.type
_entity_poly.pdbx_seq_one_letter_code
_entity_poly.pdbx_strand_id
1 'polypeptide(L)'
;MLQTIEATYDPKQGLIFSETVVIERTVKVLVTFVESVPIKPSPKKGSAPGLLAALKAHPLPLSAQVTDTEIEAQIQESVNVSKGIV
;
A
#
# COMPACT_ATOMS: atom_id res chain seq x y z
N MET A 1 24.72 -11.49 6.39
CA MET A 1 23.70 -11.37 5.33
C MET A 1 22.39 -11.87 5.92
N LEU A 2 21.30 -11.10 5.79
CA LEU A 2 19.98 -11.53 6.25
C LEU A 2 19.31 -12.29 5.10
N GLN A 3 18.86 -13.51 5.36
CA GLN A 3 18.10 -14.32 4.41
C GLN A 3 16.65 -14.38 4.88
N THR A 4 15.74 -13.98 4.00
CA THR A 4 14.31 -14.17 4.21
C THR A 4 13.96 -15.56 3.70
N ILE A 5 13.23 -16.33 4.49
CA ILE A 5 12.79 -17.67 4.15
C ILE A 5 11.27 -17.66 4.17
N GLU A 6 10.66 -18.11 3.09
CA GLU A 6 9.21 -18.26 3.01
C GLU A 6 8.78 -19.66 3.47
N ALA A 7 7.73 -19.69 4.30
CA ALA A 7 7.13 -20.92 4.78
C ALA A 7 5.61 -20.79 4.81
N THR A 8 4.92 -21.87 4.50
CA THR A 8 3.48 -22.01 4.66
C THR A 8 3.20 -22.78 5.96
N TYR A 9 2.30 -22.26 6.79
CA TYR A 9 1.85 -22.98 7.98
C TYR A 9 0.59 -23.80 7.67
N ASP A 10 0.69 -25.13 7.73
CA ASP A 10 -0.44 -26.06 7.73
C ASP A 10 -0.70 -26.52 9.19
N PRO A 11 -1.91 -26.33 9.76
CA PRO A 11 -2.23 -26.78 11.11
C PRO A 11 -1.99 -28.28 11.40
N LYS A 12 -1.98 -29.12 10.37
CA LYS A 12 -1.75 -30.58 10.49
C LYS A 12 -0.28 -30.96 10.36
N GLN A 13 0.49 -30.20 9.58
CA GLN A 13 1.87 -30.56 9.19
C GLN A 13 2.92 -29.60 9.78
N GLY A 14 2.50 -28.46 10.31
CA GLY A 14 3.37 -27.39 10.82
C GLY A 14 3.86 -26.46 9.70
N LEU A 15 5.08 -25.93 9.89
CA LEU A 15 5.73 -25.05 8.91
C LEU A 15 6.34 -25.88 7.78
N ILE A 16 5.93 -25.56 6.55
CA ILE A 16 6.43 -26.15 5.32
C ILE A 16 7.24 -25.06 4.60
N PHE A 17 8.55 -25.26 4.49
CA PHE A 17 9.44 -24.32 3.82
C PHE A 17 9.40 -24.56 2.30
N SER A 18 9.34 -23.47 1.52
CA SER A 18 9.39 -23.55 0.05
C SER A 18 10.77 -23.96 -0.47
N GLU A 19 11.80 -23.81 0.37
CA GLU A 19 13.20 -24.03 0.03
C GLU A 19 13.87 -24.91 1.08
N THR A 20 14.96 -25.58 0.71
CA THR A 20 15.78 -26.30 1.68
C THR A 20 16.57 -25.30 2.52
N VAL A 21 16.27 -25.25 3.81
CA VAL A 21 16.96 -24.38 4.79
C VAL A 21 17.88 -25.22 5.65
N VAL A 22 19.18 -24.92 5.64
CA VAL A 22 20.16 -25.56 6.50
C VAL A 22 20.61 -24.57 7.57
N ILE A 23 20.33 -24.87 8.84
CA ILE A 23 20.75 -24.07 9.99
C ILE A 23 21.74 -24.92 10.81
N GLU A 24 23.03 -24.64 10.67
CA GLU A 24 24.11 -25.45 11.27
C GLU A 24 24.33 -25.17 12.77
N ARG A 25 23.72 -24.12 13.32
CA ARG A 25 23.92 -23.67 14.70
C ARG A 25 22.68 -22.93 15.21
N THR A 26 22.53 -22.80 16.52
CA THR A 26 21.42 -22.03 17.10
C THR A 26 21.45 -20.57 16.63
N VAL A 27 20.33 -20.08 16.11
CA VAL A 27 20.17 -18.70 15.63
C VAL A 27 18.88 -18.08 16.17
N LYS A 28 18.86 -16.75 16.29
CA LYS A 28 17.62 -15.99 16.54
C LYS A 28 16.90 -15.76 15.21
N VAL A 29 15.59 -15.99 15.19
CA VAL A 29 14.74 -15.81 14.01
C VAL A 29 13.63 -14.80 14.28
N LEU A 30 13.27 -14.04 13.24
CA LEU A 30 12.13 -13.15 13.22
C LEU A 30 11.04 -13.80 12.36
N VAL A 31 9.83 -13.93 12.90
CA VAL A 31 8.69 -14.55 12.22
C VAL A 31 7.63 -13.50 11.92
N THR A 32 7.24 -13.38 10.65
CA THR A 32 6.20 -12.47 10.19
C THR A 32 5.02 -13.29 9.67
N PHE A 33 3.84 -13.15 10.27
CA PHE A 33 2.62 -13.78 9.77
C PHE A 33 1.97 -12.89 8.72
N VAL A 34 1.81 -13.42 7.52
CA VAL A 34 1.09 -12.74 6.43
C VAL A 34 -0.32 -13.33 6.39
N GLU A 35 -1.24 -12.72 7.13
CA GLU A 35 -2.65 -13.09 7.07
C GLU A 35 -3.30 -12.33 5.90
N SER A 36 -3.82 -13.07 4.91
CA SER A 36 -4.65 -12.48 3.88
C SER A 36 -6.01 -12.15 4.51
N VAL A 37 -6.12 -10.99 5.13
CA VAL A 37 -7.42 -10.47 5.53
C VAL A 37 -8.24 -10.33 4.25
N PRO A 38 -9.34 -11.07 4.06
CA PRO A 38 -10.22 -10.81 2.94
C PRO A 38 -10.73 -9.38 3.14
N ILE A 39 -10.20 -8.46 2.35
CA ILE A 39 -10.70 -7.09 2.30
C ILE A 39 -12.10 -7.22 1.69
N LYS A 40 -13.11 -7.45 2.54
CA LYS A 40 -14.49 -7.24 2.14
C LYS A 40 -14.53 -5.78 1.70
N PRO A 41 -14.78 -5.47 0.42
CA PRO A 41 -14.95 -4.09 0.02
C PRO A 41 -16.10 -3.54 0.86
N SER A 42 -15.78 -2.68 1.82
CA SER A 42 -16.81 -2.04 2.61
C SER A 42 -17.61 -1.20 1.62
N PRO A 43 -18.95 -1.28 1.59
CA PRO A 43 -19.76 -0.40 0.76
C PRO A 43 -19.84 0.98 1.42
N LYS A 44 -18.70 1.52 1.88
CA LYS A 44 -18.64 2.93 2.26
C LYS A 44 -18.61 3.70 0.96
N LYS A 45 -19.81 4.09 0.52
CA LYS A 45 -20.06 5.21 -0.41
C LYS A 45 -18.97 6.24 -0.18
N GLY A 46 -18.14 6.50 -1.19
CA GLY A 46 -16.96 7.36 -1.07
C GLY A 46 -17.34 8.64 -0.33
N SER A 47 -16.81 8.83 0.87
CA SER A 47 -17.17 9.99 1.70
C SER A 47 -16.25 11.14 1.33
N ALA A 48 -16.38 11.64 0.09
CA ALA A 48 -15.80 12.92 -0.30
C ALA A 48 -16.08 14.03 0.74
N PRO A 49 -17.28 14.10 1.37
CA PRO A 49 -17.51 15.04 2.47
C PRO A 49 -16.65 14.80 3.71
N GLY A 50 -16.37 13.53 4.05
CA GLY A 50 -15.53 13.16 5.18
C GLY A 50 -14.05 13.42 4.95
N LEU A 51 -13.58 13.15 3.72
CA LEU A 51 -12.23 13.52 3.28
C LEU A 51 -12.04 15.05 3.33
N LEU A 52 -13.01 15.82 2.83
CA LEU A 52 -12.97 17.28 2.87
C LEU A 52 -12.99 17.82 4.31
N ALA A 53 -13.76 17.21 5.21
CA ALA A 53 -13.77 17.60 6.62
C ALA A 53 -12.41 17.30 7.29
N ALA A 54 -11.80 16.15 6.99
CA ALA A 54 -10.47 15.80 7.50
C ALA A 54 -9.37 16.73 6.98
N LEU A 55 -9.40 17.09 5.70
CA LEU A 55 -8.44 18.04 5.09
C LEU A 55 -8.59 19.46 5.66
N LYS A 56 -9.81 19.87 6.04
CA LYS A 56 -10.04 21.15 6.73
C LYS A 56 -9.54 21.14 8.17
N ALA A 57 -9.74 20.03 8.89
CA ALA A 57 -9.29 19.88 10.26
C ALA A 57 -7.76 19.71 10.37
N HIS A 58 -7.15 19.11 9.35
CA HIS A 58 -5.72 18.85 9.26
C HIS A 58 -5.20 19.26 7.88
N PRO A 59 -4.82 20.54 7.72
CA PRO A 59 -4.27 21.05 6.47
C PRO A 59 -3.03 20.27 6.08
N LEU A 60 -2.91 19.93 4.79
CA LEU A 60 -1.72 19.27 4.27
C LEU A 60 -0.50 20.19 4.43
N PRO A 61 0.69 19.63 4.70
CA PRO A 61 1.93 20.40 4.75
C PRO A 61 2.13 21.15 3.43
N LEU A 62 2.75 22.33 3.47
CA LEU A 62 2.96 23.19 2.29
C LEU A 62 3.64 22.46 1.12
N SER A 63 4.48 21.45 1.41
CA SER A 63 5.14 20.60 0.41
C SER A 63 4.20 19.67 -0.36
N ALA A 64 2.97 19.48 0.13
CA ALA A 64 1.91 18.70 -0.51
C ALA A 64 0.78 19.60 -1.05
N GLN A 65 0.92 20.92 -0.91
CA GLN A 65 0.01 21.88 -1.53
C GLN A 65 0.51 22.15 -2.94
N VAL A 66 -0.33 21.81 -3.92
CA VAL A 66 -0.08 22.10 -5.33
C VAL A 66 -0.45 23.56 -5.56
N THR A 67 0.43 24.32 -6.20
CA THR A 67 0.18 25.75 -6.47
C THR A 67 -0.89 25.92 -7.54
N ASP A 68 -1.58 27.07 -7.56
CA ASP A 68 -2.62 27.37 -8.57
C ASP A 68 -2.11 27.16 -10.01
N THR A 69 -0.84 27.52 -10.25
CA THR A 69 -0.15 27.34 -11.54
C THR A 69 -0.01 25.86 -11.94
N GLU A 70 0.28 24.98 -10.99
CA GLU A 70 0.44 23.54 -11.23
C GLU A 70 -0.92 22.85 -11.42
N ILE A 71 -1.97 23.34 -10.74
CA ILE A 71 -3.35 22.89 -10.94
C ILE A 71 -3.81 23.22 -12.37
N GLU A 72 -3.56 24.45 -12.83
CA GLU A 72 -3.91 24.87 -14.20
C GLU A 72 -3.17 24.04 -15.25
N ALA A 73 -1.88 23.76 -15.04
CA ALA A 73 -1.10 22.90 -15.94
C ALA A 73 -1.69 21.48 -16.05
N GLN A 74 -2.07 20.86 -14.93
CA GLN A 74 -2.67 19.52 -14.92
C GLN A 74 -4.06 19.49 -15.57
N ILE A 75 -4.86 20.55 -15.40
CA ILE A 75 -6.17 20.66 -16.06
C ILE A 75 -5.99 20.78 -17.58
N GLN A 76 -5.06 21.61 -18.05
CA GLN A 76 -4.79 21.77 -19.48
C GLN A 76 -4.26 20.48 -20.11
N GLU A 77 -3.36 19.76 -19.42
CA GLU A 77 -2.85 18.47 -19.87
C GLU A 77 -3.99 17.44 -19.97
N SER A 78 -4.86 17.37 -18.97
CA SER A 78 -6.04 16.49 -18.97
C SER A 78 -7.03 16.83 -20.09
N VAL A 79 -7.20 18.12 -20.42
CA VAL A 79 -8.07 18.59 -21.52
C VAL A 79 -7.46 18.28 -22.89
N ASN A 80 -6.14 18.43 -23.06
CA ASN A 80 -5.45 18.10 -24.32
C ASN A 80 -5.46 16.59 -24.58
N VAL A 81 -5.23 15.77 -23.54
CA VAL A 81 -5.34 14.31 -23.63
C VAL A 81 -6.77 13.89 -23.98
N SER A 82 -7.79 14.53 -23.41
CA SER A 82 -9.20 14.25 -23.71
C SER A 82 -9.64 14.72 -25.10
N LYS A 83 -8.93 15.68 -25.70
CA LYS A 83 -9.20 16.18 -27.06
C LYS A 83 -8.36 15.51 -28.15
N GLY A 84 -7.47 14.57 -27.80
CA GLY A 84 -6.70 13.79 -28.76
C GLY A 84 -5.75 14.63 -29.62
N ILE A 85 -5.10 15.62 -29.02
CA ILE A 85 -4.02 16.36 -29.67
C ILE A 85 -2.75 16.10 -28.86
N VAL A 86 -1.89 15.23 -29.41
CA VAL A 86 -0.51 15.02 -28.96
C VAL A 86 0.38 16.04 -29.62
#